data_AF-A0A3P0MSG2-F1
#
_entry.id   AF-A0A3P0MSG2-F1
#
_cell.length_a   1.000
_cell.length_b   1.000
_cell.length_c   1.000
_cell.angle_alpha   90.00
_cell.angle_beta   90.00
_cell.angle_gamma   90.00
#
_symmetry.space_group_name_H-M   'P 1'
#
loop_
_entity.id
_entity.type
_entity.pdbx_description
1 polymer ?
#
loop_
_entity_poly.entity_id
_entity_poly.type
_entity_poly.pdbx_seq_one_letter_code
_entity_poly.pdbx_strand_id
1 'polypeptide(L)'
;MNLLEAMRIFVAVVEHGGLSGAAAELKLGDAQVSERLDCLERYLGCRLLLDRAGDGVACTDAGVAFHQCCRRTLSAVAQATTAAGARATVPDAHAAGFPPPDTIRRVDAASSATHTSLHRSSP
;
A
#
# COMPACT_ATOMS: atom_id res chain seq x y z
N MET A 1 16.21 -1.84 -4.05
CA MET A 1 14.92 -2.04 -4.74
C MET A 1 13.76 -1.74 -3.81
N ASN A 2 12.81 -0.91 -4.23
CA ASN A 2 11.48 -0.77 -3.60
C ASN A 2 10.52 -1.84 -4.18
N LEU A 3 10.07 -2.79 -3.35
CA LEU A 3 9.29 -3.94 -3.79
C LEU A 3 7.87 -3.56 -4.26
N LEU A 4 7.19 -2.64 -3.56
CA LEU A 4 5.82 -2.23 -3.94
C LEU A 4 5.78 -1.52 -5.28
N GLU A 5 6.79 -0.69 -5.57
CA GLU A 5 6.94 -0.06 -6.88
C GLU A 5 7.18 -1.10 -7.98
N ALA A 6 8.08 -2.06 -7.73
CA ALA A 6 8.35 -3.15 -8.67
C ALA A 6 7.11 -4.02 -8.93
N MET A 7 6.29 -4.28 -7.91
CA MET A 7 5.00 -4.98 -8.05
C MET A 7 4.02 -4.21 -8.93
N ARG A 8 3.93 -2.88 -8.78
CA ARG A 8 3.07 -2.04 -9.64
C ARG A 8 3.52 -2.09 -11.09
N ILE A 9 4.83 -1.94 -11.32
CA ILE A 9 5.43 -2.02 -12.66
C ILE A 9 5.15 -3.38 -13.29
N PHE A 10 5.35 -4.47 -12.55
CA PHE A 10 5.05 -5.82 -13.04
C PHE A 10 3.56 -5.99 -13.41
N VAL A 11 2.63 -5.55 -12.56
CA VAL A 11 1.19 -5.62 -12.87
C VAL A 11 0.87 -4.83 -14.14
N ALA A 12 1.35 -3.60 -14.28
CA ALA A 12 1.14 -2.78 -15.46
C ALA A 12 1.65 -3.47 -16.74
N VAL A 13 2.84 -4.07 -16.70
CA VAL A 13 3.43 -4.79 -17.84
C VAL A 13 2.59 -5.99 -18.26
N VAL A 14 2.05 -6.73 -17.29
CA VAL A 14 1.16 -7.86 -17.54
C VAL A 14 -0.19 -7.42 -18.09
N GLU A 15 -0.79 -6.34 -17.56
CA GLU A 15 -2.09 -5.83 -18.00
C GLU A 15 -2.03 -5.15 -19.38
N HIS A 16 -0.92 -4.49 -19.70
CA HIS A 16 -0.69 -3.85 -20.99
C HIS A 16 -0.04 -4.78 -22.05
N GLY A 17 0.43 -5.96 -21.64
CA GLY A 17 1.03 -6.97 -22.54
C GLY A 17 2.39 -6.58 -23.12
N GLY A 18 3.05 -5.56 -22.56
CA GLY A 18 4.29 -4.99 -23.09
C GLY A 18 4.93 -3.97 -22.17
N LEU A 19 6.25 -3.80 -22.31
CA LEU A 19 7.02 -2.79 -21.56
C LEU A 19 6.58 -1.37 -21.92
N SER A 20 6.36 -1.11 -23.21
CA SER A 20 6.00 0.23 -23.71
C SER A 20 4.64 0.71 -23.22
N GLY A 21 3.64 -0.18 -23.16
CA GLY A 21 2.33 0.16 -22.61
C GLY A 21 2.39 0.54 -21.13
N ALA A 22 3.14 -0.23 -20.34
CA ALA A 22 3.34 0.07 -18.92
C ALA A 22 4.19 1.33 -18.68
N ALA A 23 5.22 1.55 -19.49
CA ALA A 23 6.05 2.76 -19.43
C ALA A 23 5.20 4.01 -19.68
N ALA A 24 4.32 3.97 -20.68
CA ALA A 24 3.38 5.05 -20.98
C ALA A 24 2.37 5.30 -19.86
N GLU A 25 1.80 4.25 -19.27
CA GLU A 25 0.85 4.35 -18.15
C GLU A 25 1.52 4.97 -16.90
N LEU A 26 2.70 4.47 -16.54
CA LEU A 26 3.41 4.84 -15.32
C LEU A 26 4.26 6.11 -15.48
N LYS A 27 4.33 6.68 -16.70
CA LYS A 27 5.18 7.83 -17.05
C LYS A 27 6.66 7.57 -16.74
N LEU A 28 7.10 6.34 -16.99
CA LEU A 28 8.48 5.88 -16.85
C LEU A 28 9.10 5.65 -18.23
N GLY A 29 10.43 5.55 -18.30
CA GLY A 29 11.12 5.10 -19.52
C GLY A 29 11.18 3.57 -19.60
N ASP A 30 11.15 3.00 -20.81
CA ASP A 30 11.23 1.55 -21.04
C ASP A 30 12.44 0.90 -20.37
N ALA A 31 13.59 1.58 -20.40
CA ALA A 31 14.81 1.12 -19.74
C ALA A 31 14.64 1.00 -18.21
N GLN A 32 13.92 1.94 -17.60
CA GLN A 32 13.68 1.94 -16.16
C GLN A 32 12.68 0.84 -15.76
N VAL A 33 11.64 0.62 -16.58
CA VAL A 33 10.70 -0.49 -16.41
C VAL A 33 11.43 -1.83 -16.48
N SER A 34 12.25 -2.02 -17.52
CA SER A 34 13.04 -3.23 -17.73
C SER A 34 14.01 -3.49 -16.58
N GLU A 35 14.81 -2.50 -16.18
CA GLU A 35 15.74 -2.62 -15.04
C GLU A 35 15.00 -3.00 -13.75
N ARG A 36 13.80 -2.44 -13.53
CA ARG A 36 13.00 -2.74 -12.34
C ARG A 36 12.50 -4.17 -12.31
N LEU A 37 12.06 -4.69 -13.46
CA LEU A 37 11.64 -6.08 -13.62
C LEU A 37 12.82 -7.02 -13.45
N ASP A 38 13.98 -6.74 -14.06
CA ASP A 38 15.18 -7.55 -13.88
C ASP A 38 15.64 -7.59 -12.42
N CYS A 39 15.53 -6.48 -11.69
CA CYS A 39 15.77 -6.48 -10.25
C CYS A 39 14.78 -7.39 -9.51
N LEU A 40 13.50 -7.31 -9.85
CA LEU A 40 12.43 -8.10 -9.25
C LEU A 40 12.61 -9.60 -9.48
N GLU A 41 12.87 -10.01 -10.72
CA GLU A 41 13.12 -11.41 -11.08
C GLU A 41 14.37 -11.95 -10.39
N ARG A 42 15.45 -11.16 -10.31
CA ARG A 42 16.65 -11.53 -9.54
C ARG A 42 16.37 -11.69 -8.05
N TYR A 43 15.54 -10.82 -7.47
CA TYR A 43 15.16 -10.90 -6.06
C TYR A 43 14.32 -12.14 -5.76
N LEU A 44 13.42 -12.51 -6.67
CA LEU A 44 12.58 -13.70 -6.54
C LEU A 44 13.32 -15.00 -6.91
N GLY A 45 14.43 -14.89 -7.66
CA GLY A 45 15.19 -16.04 -8.15
C GLY A 45 14.49 -16.81 -9.27
N CYS A 46 13.49 -16.21 -9.93
CA CYS A 46 12.74 -16.83 -11.01
C CYS A 46 12.32 -15.80 -12.07
N ARG A 47 12.11 -16.27 -13.31
CA ARG A 47 11.56 -15.46 -14.39
C ARG A 47 10.03 -15.39 -14.27
N LEU A 48 9.49 -14.19 -14.31
CA LEU A 48 8.06 -13.90 -14.30
C LEU A 48 7.54 -13.67 -15.73
N LEU A 49 8.37 -13.15 -16.61
CA LEU A 49 8.02 -12.82 -18.00
C LEU A 49 8.90 -13.57 -19.00
N LEU A 50 8.35 -13.78 -20.20
CA LEU A 50 9.02 -14.32 -21.37
C LEU A 50 8.84 -13.36 -22.55
N ASP A 51 9.93 -13.13 -23.28
CA ASP A 51 9.89 -12.38 -24.54
C ASP A 51 9.10 -13.15 -25.60
N ARG A 52 8.13 -12.47 -26.22
CA ARG A 52 7.44 -12.98 -27.40
C ARG A 52 8.08 -12.36 -28.65
N ALA A 53 8.30 -13.18 -29.67
CA ALA A 53 8.67 -12.66 -30.98
C ALA A 53 7.55 -11.73 -31.51
N GLY A 54 7.82 -10.43 -31.52
CA GLY A 54 6.86 -9.37 -31.87
C GLY A 54 6.30 -8.65 -30.65
N ASP A 55 7.07 -7.70 -30.11
CA ASP A 55 6.76 -6.62 -29.13
C ASP A 55 5.90 -6.96 -27.89
N GLY A 56 5.65 -8.24 -27.63
CA GLY A 56 4.81 -8.70 -26.53
C GLY A 56 5.61 -9.42 -25.46
N VAL A 57 5.03 -9.45 -24.26
CA VAL A 57 5.50 -10.32 -23.17
C VAL A 57 4.43 -11.34 -22.81
N ALA A 58 4.87 -12.55 -22.48
CA ALA A 58 4.02 -13.60 -21.93
C ALA A 58 4.39 -13.88 -20.48
N CYS A 59 3.41 -14.15 -19.62
CA CYS A 59 3.69 -14.56 -18.24
C CYS A 59 4.14 -16.03 -18.19
N THR A 60 5.11 -16.31 -17.34
CA THR A 60 5.39 -17.69 -16.88
C THR A 60 4.33 -18.14 -15.88
N ASP A 61 4.30 -19.44 -15.54
CA ASP A 61 3.44 -19.95 -14.45
C ASP A 61 3.71 -19.24 -13.12
N ALA A 62 4.99 -18.99 -12.82
CA ALA A 62 5.40 -18.21 -11.65
C ALA A 62 4.90 -16.75 -11.75
N GLY A 63 4.98 -16.14 -12.94
CA GLY A 63 4.44 -14.82 -13.25
C GLY A 63 2.93 -14.72 -12.99
N VAL A 64 2.15 -15.71 -13.42
CA VAL A 64 0.69 -15.75 -13.19
C VAL A 64 0.36 -15.82 -11.71
N ALA A 65 1.03 -16.72 -10.96
CA ALA A 65 0.82 -16.85 -9.51
C ALA A 65 1.23 -15.58 -8.77
N PHE A 66 2.38 -15.00 -9.13
CA PHE A 66 2.88 -13.77 -8.54
C PHE A 66 1.98 -12.58 -8.85
N HIS A 67 1.45 -12.46 -10.07
CA HIS A 67 0.52 -11.41 -10.49
C HIS A 67 -0.74 -11.38 -9.61
N GLN A 68 -1.33 -12.54 -9.34
CA GLN A 68 -2.49 -12.64 -8.44
C GLN A 68 -2.16 -12.18 -7.02
N CYS A 69 -0.97 -12.53 -6.50
CA CYS A 69 -0.50 -12.04 -5.21
C CYS A 69 -0.29 -10.53 -5.22
N CYS A 70 0.35 -9.97 -6.25
CA CYS A 70 0.57 -8.53 -6.39
C CYS A 70 -0.74 -7.75 -6.34
N ARG A 71 -1.77 -8.16 -7.10
CA ARG A 71 -3.07 -7.48 -7.10
C ARG A 71 -3.72 -7.45 -5.72
N ARG A 72 -3.68 -8.57 -4.98
CA ARG A 72 -4.19 -8.63 -3.60
C ARG A 72 -3.41 -7.72 -2.66
N THR A 73 -2.09 -7.76 -2.70
CA THR A 73 -1.21 -6.95 -1.84
C THR A 73 -1.38 -5.47 -2.13
N LEU A 74 -1.37 -5.05 -3.39
CA LEU A 74 -1.56 -3.65 -3.78
C LEU A 74 -2.94 -3.15 -3.38
N SER A 75 -3.99 -3.98 -3.49
CA SER A 75 -5.33 -3.64 -3.00
C SER A 75 -5.34 -3.45 -1.48
N ALA A 76 -4.70 -4.35 -0.72
CA ALA A 76 -4.62 -4.22 0.74
C ALA A 76 -3.86 -2.95 1.16
N VAL A 77 -2.77 -2.61 0.47
CA VAL A 77 -2.02 -1.36 0.70
C VAL A 77 -2.89 -0.15 0.39
N ALA A 78 -3.62 -0.16 -0.72
CA ALA A 78 -4.54 0.92 -1.08
C ALA A 78 -5.62 1.11 0.00
N GLN A 79 -6.27 0.03 0.43
CA GLN A 79 -7.26 0.05 1.51
C GLN A 79 -6.69 0.59 2.83
N ALA A 80 -5.49 0.15 3.22
CA ALA A 80 -4.81 0.64 4.40
C ALA A 80 -4.50 2.14 4.30
N THR A 81 -4.08 2.61 3.12
CA THR A 81 -3.79 4.03 2.87
C THR A 81 -5.06 4.87 2.95
N THR A 82 -6.17 4.39 2.36
CA THR A 82 -7.48 5.06 2.45
C THR A 82 -7.99 5.11 3.89
N ALA A 83 -7.91 4.00 4.63
CA ALA A 83 -8.33 3.94 6.02
C ALA A 83 -7.50 4.85 6.92
N ALA A 84 -6.18 4.95 6.67
CA ALA A 84 -5.31 5.88 7.37
C ALA A 84 -5.66 7.34 7.02
N GLY A 85 -5.86 7.66 5.74
CA GLY A 85 -6.26 9.01 5.30
C GLY A 85 -7.62 9.44 5.86
N ALA A 86 -8.59 8.53 5.95
CA ALA A 86 -9.89 8.80 6.57
C ALA A 86 -9.81 9.02 8.08
N ARG A 87 -8.79 8.49 8.75
CA ARG A 87 -8.54 8.65 10.20
C ARG A 87 -7.53 9.75 10.51
N ALA A 88 -6.78 10.21 9.50
CA ALA A 88 -5.89 11.35 9.58
C ALA A 88 -6.71 12.64 9.53
N THR A 89 -7.50 12.91 10.57
CA THR A 89 -7.76 14.28 10.97
C THR A 89 -6.49 14.76 11.66
N VAL A 90 -5.46 15.11 10.90
CA VAL A 90 -4.55 16.15 11.38
C VAL A 90 -5.26 17.42 10.96
N PRO A 91 -6.05 18.07 11.84
CA PRO A 91 -6.50 19.41 11.52
C PRO A 91 -5.24 20.19 11.25
N ASP A 92 -5.21 20.93 10.15
CA ASP A 92 -4.13 21.83 9.81
C ASP A 92 -4.00 22.86 10.94
N ALA A 93 -3.25 22.51 11.99
CA ALA A 93 -3.06 23.32 13.18
C ALA A 93 -1.98 24.37 12.90
N HIS A 94 -2.09 25.04 11.75
CA HIS A 94 -1.32 26.22 11.40
C HIS A 94 -2.18 27.50 11.39
N ALA A 95 -3.51 27.39 11.64
CA ALA A 95 -4.40 28.56 11.73
C ALA A 95 -4.82 28.97 13.16
N ALA A 96 -4.45 28.23 14.21
CA ALA A 96 -4.65 28.68 15.59
C ALA A 96 -3.39 28.39 16.39
N GLY A 97 -2.79 29.45 16.93
CA GLY A 97 -1.48 29.45 17.57
C GLY A 97 -1.21 28.22 18.43
N PHE A 98 -0.06 27.60 18.18
CA PHE A 98 0.47 26.48 18.94
C PHE A 98 0.39 26.79 20.45
N PRO A 99 -0.41 26.06 21.25
CA PRO A 99 -0.41 26.28 22.69
C PRO A 99 0.91 25.77 23.27
N PRO A 100 1.45 26.43 24.32
CA PRO A 100 2.74 26.08 24.89
C PRO A 100 2.80 24.61 25.40
N PRO A 101 4.01 24.03 25.48
CA PRO A 101 4.24 22.60 25.69
C PRO A 101 3.68 22.03 27.00
N ASP A 102 3.30 22.87 27.97
CA ASP A 102 2.76 22.44 29.27
C ASP A 102 1.31 21.94 29.20
N THR A 103 0.66 22.00 28.03
CA THR A 103 -0.77 21.65 27.88
C THR A 103 -1.01 20.17 27.55
N ILE A 104 0.03 19.35 27.37
CA ILE A 104 -0.13 17.91 27.12
C ILE A 104 -0.48 17.22 28.43
N ARG A 105 -1.77 17.21 28.79
CA ARG A 105 -2.26 16.41 29.92
C ARG A 105 -2.08 14.94 29.58
N ARG A 106 -1.34 14.21 30.44
CA ARG A 106 -1.28 12.75 30.39
C ARG A 106 -2.70 12.18 30.32
N VAL A 107 -2.93 11.31 29.35
CA VAL A 107 -4.07 10.40 29.38
C VAL A 107 -3.80 9.42 30.51
N ASP A 108 -4.31 9.72 31.70
CA ASP A 108 -4.34 8.75 32.77
C ASP A 108 -5.28 7.61 32.37
N ALA A 109 -4.69 6.44 32.21
CA ALA A 109 -5.36 5.17 32.06
C ALA A 109 -6.12 4.84 33.36
N ALA A 110 -7.35 5.33 33.49
CA ALA A 110 -8.28 4.87 34.50
C ALA A 110 -9.72 4.98 33.98
N SER A 111 -10.05 4.16 32.99
CA SER A 111 -11.44 3.73 32.79
C SER A 111 -11.58 2.36 33.42
N SER A 112 -12.19 2.29 34.62
CA SER A 112 -12.67 1.04 35.19
C SER A 112 -13.85 1.29 36.13
N ALA A 113 -14.99 0.78 35.69
CA ALA A 113 -16.14 0.31 36.47
C ALA A 113 -17.06 1.34 37.16
N THR A 114 -18.14 1.71 36.47
CA THR A 114 -19.40 2.12 37.09
C THR A 114 -20.13 0.86 37.58
N HIS A 115 -20.15 0.61 38.89
CA HIS A 115 -21.10 -0.35 39.48
C HIS A 115 -22.37 0.42 39.85
N THR A 116 -23.45 0.19 39.11
CA THR A 116 -24.80 0.67 39.44
C THR A 116 -25.33 -0.13 40.63
N SER A 117 -25.37 0.48 41.81
CA SER A 117 -26.13 -0.04 42.96
C SER A 117 -27.43 0.75 43.10
N LEU A 118 -28.52 0.21 42.56
CA LEU A 118 -29.89 0.55 42.94
C LEU A 118 -30.38 -0.50 43.93
N HIS A 119 -30.50 -0.15 45.21
CA HIS A 119 -31.43 -0.85 46.08
C HIS A 119 -32.05 0.08 47.12
N ARG A 120 -33.34 0.38 46.89
CA ARG A 120 -34.46 0.52 47.85
C ARG A 120 -34.09 0.59 49.33
N SER A 121 -34.63 1.59 50.03
CA SER A 121 -35.78 1.41 50.93
C SER A 121 -36.18 2.70 51.66
N SER A 122 -37.46 3.02 51.61
CA SER A 122 -38.20 3.87 52.56
C SER A 122 -38.23 3.22 53.95
N PRO A 123 -38.64 3.98 54.98
CA PRO A 123 -39.99 3.73 55.50
C PRO A 123 -40.94 4.93 55.39
#